data_AF-A0AA37Q0J0-F1
#
_entry.id   AF-A0AA37Q0J0-F1
#
_cell.length_a   1.000
_cell.length_b   1.000
_cell.length_c   1.000
_cell.angle_alpha   90.00
_cell.angle_beta   90.00
_cell.angle_gamma   90.00
#
_symmetry.space_group_name_H-M   'P 1'
#
loop_
_entity.id
_entity.type
_entity.pdbx_description
1 polymer ?
#
loop_
_entity_poly.entity_id
_entity_poly.type
_entity_poly.pdbx_seq_one_letter_code
_entity_poly.pdbx_strand_id
1 'polypeptide(L)'
;MSLPTAARRARRGVTLLELLVVLLLLGLAVALTLPRIAIPRGPDEDDPLARTVASARAQALRRAEALRLEVDADGRWRLLARDSVLQDGRLPAATPLRLGISPLGVCVPEPADDAAAPAWDAAACAPQSRAAARGGA
;
A
#
# COMPACT_ATOMS: atom_id res chain seq x y z
N MET A 1 46.82 9.46 -52.27
CA MET A 1 47.09 9.20 -50.85
C MET A 1 46.07 9.98 -50.03
N SER A 2 44.98 9.32 -49.62
CA SER A 2 43.86 9.95 -48.92
C SER A 2 44.04 9.79 -47.41
N LEU A 3 44.06 10.90 -46.67
CA LEU A 3 44.18 10.91 -45.21
C LEU A 3 42.81 10.63 -44.56
N PRO A 4 42.73 9.76 -43.54
CA PRO A 4 41.50 9.55 -42.79
C PRO A 4 41.22 10.73 -41.85
N THR A 5 40.09 11.40 -42.04
CA THR A 5 39.54 12.39 -41.09
C THR A 5 39.03 11.67 -39.84
N ALA A 6 39.73 11.85 -38.72
CA ALA A 6 39.28 11.37 -37.42
C ALA A 6 37.95 12.04 -37.03
N ALA A 7 36.88 11.26 -36.96
CA ALA A 7 35.60 11.70 -36.41
C ALA A 7 35.80 12.02 -34.91
N ARG A 8 35.81 13.31 -34.55
CA ARG A 8 35.77 13.73 -33.14
C ARG A 8 34.48 13.21 -32.52
N ARG A 9 34.57 12.22 -31.64
CA ARG A 9 33.48 11.90 -30.71
C ARG A 9 33.24 13.12 -29.84
N ALA A 10 32.15 13.83 -30.10
CA ALA A 10 31.68 14.91 -29.25
C ALA A 10 31.38 14.33 -27.87
N ARG A 11 32.26 14.59 -26.90
CA ARG A 11 31.97 14.35 -25.49
C ARG A 11 30.87 15.34 -25.10
N ARG A 12 29.63 14.87 -25.04
CA ARG A 12 28.52 15.64 -24.47
C ARG A 12 28.76 15.71 -22.97
N GLY A 13 29.09 16.90 -22.47
CA GLY A 13 29.12 17.15 -21.03
C GLY A 13 27.69 17.20 -20.49
N VAL A 14 27.51 16.68 -19.28
CA VAL A 14 26.23 16.78 -18.57
C VAL A 14 26.11 18.20 -18.00
N THR A 15 24.94 18.82 -18.19
CA THR A 15 24.71 20.17 -17.64
C THR A 15 24.30 20.11 -16.17
N LEU A 16 24.53 21.19 -15.42
CA LEU A 16 24.08 21.29 -14.03
C LEU A 16 22.54 21.19 -13.94
N LEU A 17 21.84 21.79 -14.91
CA LEU A 17 20.39 21.69 -15.04
C LEU A 17 19.93 20.24 -15.25
N GLU A 18 20.63 19.48 -16.09
CA GLU A 18 20.33 18.07 -16.34
C GLU A 18 20.52 17.22 -15.08
N LEU A 19 21.60 17.44 -14.31
CA LEU A 19 21.75 16.79 -13.00
C LEU A 19 20.64 17.16 -12.02
N LEU A 20 20.25 18.43 -11.96
CA LEU A 20 19.17 18.88 -11.08
C LEU A 20 17.84 18.20 -11.45
N VAL A 21 17.50 18.13 -12.73
CA VAL A 21 16.30 17.45 -13.22
C VAL A 21 16.35 15.96 -12.89
N VAL A 22 17.48 15.29 -13.11
CA VAL A 22 17.65 13.86 -12.77
C VAL A 22 17.46 13.63 -11.27
N LEU A 23 18.06 14.46 -10.41
CA LEU A 23 17.92 14.35 -8.96
C LEU A 23 16.47 14.59 -8.51
N LEU A 24 15.79 15.56 -9.11
CA LEU A 24 14.37 15.83 -8.84
C LEU A 24 13.49 14.64 -9.23
N LEU A 25 13.69 14.09 -10.44
CA LEU A 25 12.95 12.92 -10.91
C LEU A 25 13.23 11.69 -10.07
N LEU A 26 14.48 11.49 -9.64
CA LEU A 26 14.86 10.40 -8.75
C LEU A 26 14.21 10.56 -7.37
N GLY A 27 14.23 11.77 -6.80
CA GLY A 27 13.58 12.07 -5.54
C GLY A 27 12.07 11.82 -5.59
N LEU A 28 11.41 12.23 -6.68
CA LEU A 28 10.00 11.97 -6.91
C LEU A 28 9.72 10.47 -7.05
N ALA A 29 10.53 9.74 -7.82
CA ALA A 29 10.39 8.29 -7.96
C ALA A 29 10.55 7.58 -6.61
N VAL A 30 11.52 7.98 -5.78
CA VAL A 30 11.72 7.45 -4.43
C VAL A 30 10.53 7.76 -3.52
N ALA A 31 10.02 9.00 -3.54
CA ALA A 31 8.85 9.39 -2.74
C ALA A 31 7.59 8.58 -3.07
N LEU A 32 7.38 8.24 -4.35
CA LEU A 32 6.24 7.45 -4.80
C LEU A 32 6.39 5.94 -4.53
N THR A 33 7.62 5.45 -4.42
CA THR A 33 7.92 4.02 -4.21
C THR A 33 8.06 3.64 -2.75
N LEU A 34 8.52 4.54 -1.90
CA LEU A 34 8.70 4.35 -0.45
C LEU A 34 7.48 3.73 0.26
N PRO A 35 6.23 4.18 0.06
CA PRO A 35 5.06 3.61 0.73
C PRO A 35 4.81 2.15 0.39
N ARG A 36 5.30 1.69 -0.77
CA ARG A 36 5.18 0.28 -1.20
C ARG A 36 6.26 -0.61 -0.60
N ILE A 37 7.39 -0.03 -0.22
CA ILE A 37 8.57 -0.75 0.30
C ILE A 37 8.62 -0.71 1.84
N ALA A 38 7.77 0.10 2.49
CA ALA A 38 7.51 -0.01 3.91
C ALA A 38 6.88 -1.37 4.22
N ILE A 39 7.71 -2.41 4.25
CA ILE A 39 7.43 -3.74 4.80
C ILE A 39 7.39 -3.49 6.31
N PRO A 40 6.21 -3.54 6.96
CA PRO A 40 6.15 -3.51 8.40
C PRO A 40 6.76 -4.84 8.85
N ARG A 41 8.04 -4.83 9.23
CA ARG A 41 8.65 -5.94 9.98
C ARG A 41 8.23 -5.78 11.44
N GLY A 42 6.94 -5.96 11.68
CA GLY A 42 6.34 -6.01 13.02
C GLY A 42 6.11 -7.46 13.44
N PRO A 43 5.82 -7.71 14.72
CA PRO A 43 5.49 -9.04 15.27
C PRO A 43 4.21 -9.68 14.69
N ASP A 44 3.56 -9.05 13.71
CA ASP A 44 2.29 -9.43 13.10
C ASP A 44 2.42 -10.38 11.88
N GLU A 45 3.62 -10.90 11.56
CA GLU A 45 3.80 -11.82 10.42
C GLU A 45 2.96 -13.11 10.58
N ASP A 46 2.71 -13.51 11.82
CA ASP A 46 1.83 -14.63 12.16
C ASP A 46 0.34 -14.24 12.25
N ASP A 47 -0.03 -12.95 12.29
CA ASP A 47 -1.41 -12.52 12.40
C ASP A 47 -2.18 -12.90 11.11
N PRO A 48 -3.11 -13.87 11.19
CA PRO A 48 -3.85 -14.32 10.02
C PRO A 48 -4.79 -13.22 9.48
N LEU A 49 -5.21 -12.26 10.32
CA LEU A 49 -6.01 -11.12 9.88
C LEU A 49 -5.16 -10.15 9.06
N ALA A 50 -3.99 -9.75 9.55
CA ALA A 50 -3.07 -8.88 8.83
C ALA A 50 -2.71 -9.43 7.42
N ARG A 51 -2.46 -10.74 7.32
CA ARG A 51 -2.22 -11.42 6.03
C ARG A 51 -3.43 -11.38 5.10
N THR A 52 -4.63 -11.55 5.64
CA THR A 52 -5.89 -11.48 4.87
C THR A 52 -6.17 -10.05 4.39
N VAL A 53 -5.91 -9.03 5.21
CA VAL A 53 -6.01 -7.62 4.80
C VAL A 53 -4.97 -7.28 3.73
N ALA A 54 -3.74 -7.74 3.88
CA ALA A 54 -2.67 -7.52 2.90
C ALA A 54 -2.98 -8.17 1.54
N SER A 55 -3.53 -9.40 1.53
CA SER A 55 -3.91 -10.08 0.29
C SER A 55 -5.08 -9.37 -0.41
N ALA A 56 -6.10 -8.94 0.35
CA ALA A 56 -7.24 -8.17 -0.15
C ALA A 56 -6.79 -6.82 -0.73
N ARG A 57 -5.90 -6.10 -0.04
CA ARG A 57 -5.29 -4.84 -0.53
C ARG A 57 -4.55 -5.04 -1.84
N ALA A 58 -3.71 -6.08 -1.92
CA ALA A 58 -2.96 -6.38 -3.13
C ALA A 58 -3.91 -6.72 -4.31
N GLN A 59 -5.06 -7.35 -4.03
CA GLN A 59 -6.06 -7.65 -5.03
C GLN A 59 -6.80 -6.41 -5.52
N ALA A 60 -7.16 -5.47 -4.64
CA ALA A 60 -7.75 -4.19 -5.02
C ALA A 60 -6.82 -3.38 -5.93
N LEU A 61 -5.52 -3.30 -5.58
CA LEU A 61 -4.49 -2.63 -6.37
C LEU A 61 -4.32 -3.25 -7.76
N ARG A 62 -4.23 -4.60 -7.83
CA ARG A 62 -4.06 -5.30 -9.11
C ARG A 62 -5.27 -5.16 -10.04
N ARG A 63 -6.48 -5.07 -9.47
CA ARG A 63 -7.73 -4.96 -10.22
C ARG A 63 -8.12 -3.51 -10.54
N ALA A 64 -7.49 -2.53 -9.89
CA ALA A 64 -7.92 -1.13 -9.93
C ALA A 64 -9.41 -0.97 -9.60
N GLU A 65 -9.92 -1.79 -8.66
CA GLU A 65 -11.32 -1.87 -8.27
C GLU A 65 -11.44 -1.74 -6.75
N ALA A 66 -12.52 -1.08 -6.28
CA ALA A 66 -12.82 -1.01 -4.86
C ALA A 66 -13.38 -2.35 -4.36
N LEU A 67 -12.82 -2.88 -3.27
CA LEU A 67 -13.21 -4.15 -2.67
C LEU A 67 -13.69 -3.93 -1.24
N ARG A 68 -14.52 -4.85 -0.72
CA ARG A 68 -14.93 -4.88 0.69
C ARG A 68 -14.48 -6.20 1.32
N LEU A 69 -13.72 -6.13 2.40
CA LEU A 69 -13.43 -7.28 3.25
C LEU A 69 -14.41 -7.28 4.42
N GLU A 70 -15.14 -8.37 4.57
CA GLU A 70 -16.05 -8.60 5.69
C GLU A 70 -15.53 -9.77 6.50
N VAL A 71 -15.42 -9.58 7.81
CA VAL A 71 -15.07 -10.61 8.79
C VAL A 71 -16.22 -10.71 9.78
N ASP A 72 -16.79 -11.90 9.90
CA ASP A 72 -17.89 -12.23 10.80
C ASP A 72 -17.33 -12.69 12.17
N ALA A 73 -18.18 -12.66 13.20
CA ALA A 73 -17.84 -13.04 14.56
C ALA A 73 -17.48 -14.52 14.71
N ASP A 74 -17.92 -15.38 13.78
CA ASP A 74 -17.53 -16.80 13.70
C ASP A 74 -16.19 -17.03 12.98
N GLY A 75 -15.48 -15.93 12.66
CA GLY A 75 -14.20 -15.93 11.96
C GLY A 75 -14.30 -16.18 10.46
N ARG A 76 -15.51 -16.32 9.88
CA ARG A 76 -15.63 -16.36 8.41
C ARG A 76 -15.30 -15.02 7.83
N TRP A 77 -14.54 -15.01 6.75
CA TRP A 77 -14.28 -13.79 6.01
C TRP A 77 -14.68 -13.93 4.55
N ARG A 78 -15.06 -12.82 3.95
CA ARG A 78 -15.41 -12.69 2.52
C ARG A 78 -14.80 -11.43 1.96
N LEU A 79 -14.19 -11.55 0.79
CA LEU A 79 -13.73 -10.44 -0.02
C LEU A 79 -14.71 -10.24 -1.17
N LEU A 80 -15.35 -9.08 -1.22
CA LEU A 80 -16.39 -8.73 -2.16
C LEU A 80 -15.87 -7.70 -3.17
N ALA A 81 -16.20 -7.89 -4.46
CA ALA A 81 -16.21 -6.83 -5.46
C ALA A 81 -17.67 -6.45 -5.72
N ARG A 82 -18.05 -5.23 -5.33
CA ARG A 82 -19.46 -4.82 -5.23
C ARG A 82 -20.23 -5.83 -4.35
N ASP A 83 -21.03 -6.69 -4.97
CA ASP A 83 -21.85 -7.70 -4.28
C ASP A 83 -21.45 -9.14 -4.66
N SER A 84 -20.36 -9.31 -5.43
CA SER A 84 -19.85 -10.62 -5.82
C SER A 84 -18.71 -11.06 -4.91
N VAL A 85 -18.79 -12.29 -4.40
CA VAL A 85 -17.71 -12.89 -3.61
C VAL A 85 -16.55 -13.27 -4.54
N LEU A 86 -15.40 -12.64 -4.30
CA LEU A 86 -14.15 -12.96 -4.99
C LEU A 86 -13.39 -14.08 -4.30
N GLN A 87 -13.34 -14.02 -2.98
CA GLN A 87 -12.65 -14.98 -2.13
C GLN A 87 -13.34 -15.06 -0.77
N ASP A 88 -13.23 -16.19 -0.12
CA ASP A 88 -13.69 -16.38 1.24
C ASP A 88 -12.81 -17.39 1.97
N GLY A 89 -12.94 -17.43 3.29
CA GLY A 89 -12.21 -18.37 4.12
C GLY A 89 -12.60 -18.26 5.57
N ARG A 90 -11.75 -18.79 6.44
CA ARG A 90 -11.94 -18.75 7.89
C ARG A 90 -10.64 -18.37 8.60
N LEU A 91 -10.79 -17.49 9.58
CA LEU A 91 -9.76 -17.06 10.52
C LEU A 91 -9.94 -17.85 11.83
N PRO A 92 -8.85 -18.28 12.49
CA PRO A 92 -8.92 -19.07 13.72
C PRO A 92 -9.46 -18.30 14.93
N ALA A 93 -9.23 -16.98 14.97
CA ALA A 93 -9.84 -16.03 15.90
C ALA A 93 -9.80 -14.65 15.26
N ALA A 94 -10.95 -14.00 15.09
CA ALA A 94 -11.00 -12.66 14.50
C ALA A 94 -12.12 -11.83 15.12
N THR A 95 -11.83 -10.54 15.29
CA THR A 95 -12.84 -9.55 15.65
C THR A 95 -13.68 -9.25 14.41
N PRO A 96 -15.03 -9.20 14.52
CA PRO A 96 -15.86 -8.81 13.39
C PRO A 96 -15.47 -7.42 12.90
N LEU A 97 -15.25 -7.29 11.60
CA LEU A 97 -14.74 -6.08 10.97
C LEU A 97 -15.24 -6.00 9.53
N ARG A 98 -15.68 -4.80 9.12
CA ARG A 98 -15.88 -4.47 7.71
C ARG A 98 -14.86 -3.42 7.29
N LEU A 99 -14.20 -3.66 6.17
CA LEU A 99 -13.12 -2.83 5.67
C LEU A 99 -13.34 -2.55 4.18
N GLY A 100 -13.58 -1.28 3.84
CA GLY A 100 -13.55 -0.81 2.47
C GLY A 100 -12.12 -0.59 2.00
N ILE A 101 -11.77 -1.15 0.84
CA ILE A 101 -10.42 -1.08 0.27
C ILE A 101 -10.52 -0.39 -1.08
N SER A 102 -9.92 0.80 -1.18
CA SER A 102 -9.92 1.59 -2.41
C SER A 102 -8.98 0.99 -3.48
N PRO A 103 -9.18 1.33 -4.77
CA PRO A 103 -8.28 0.94 -5.85
C PRO A 103 -6.86 1.52 -5.70
N LEU A 104 -6.67 2.50 -4.80
CA LEU A 104 -5.38 3.09 -4.46
C LEU A 104 -4.69 2.39 -3.27
N GLY A 105 -5.32 1.35 -2.71
CA GLY A 105 -4.78 0.58 -1.59
C GLY A 105 -4.89 1.28 -0.25
N VAL A 106 -5.82 2.22 -0.10
CA VAL A 106 -6.24 2.81 1.19
C VAL A 106 -7.35 1.95 1.78
N CYS A 107 -7.23 1.59 3.06
CA CYS A 107 -8.22 0.79 3.79
C CYS A 107 -8.98 1.66 4.80
N VAL A 108 -10.31 1.62 4.78
CA VAL A 108 -11.17 2.41 5.68
C VAL A 108 -12.16 1.48 6.38
N PRO A 109 -12.16 1.41 7.73
CA PRO A 109 -13.12 0.60 8.45
C PRO A 109 -14.52 1.16 8.22
N GLU A 110 -15.44 0.29 7.80
CA GLU A 110 -16.85 0.62 7.66
C GLU A 110 -17.53 0.31 9.00
N PRO A 111 -18.19 1.28 9.66
CA PRO A 111 -18.87 1.04 10.92
C PRO A 111 -19.96 0.00 10.71
N ALA A 112 -19.98 -1.03 11.56
CA ALA A 112 -21.03 -2.03 11.51
C ALA A 112 -22.36 -1.51 12.10
N ASP A 113 -22.29 -0.52 13.00
CA ASP A 113 -23.34 0.27 13.66
C ASP A 113 -22.71 1.58 14.20
N ASP A 114 -23.47 2.46 14.88
CA ASP A 114 -23.06 3.76 15.51
C ASP A 114 -21.86 3.68 16.52
N ALA A 115 -21.19 2.55 16.61
CA ALA A 115 -19.94 2.38 17.33
C ALA A 115 -18.83 3.25 16.71
N ALA A 116 -18.10 3.97 17.56
CA ALA A 116 -16.94 4.73 17.13
C ALA A 116 -15.94 3.84 16.38
N ALA A 117 -15.59 4.23 15.16
CA ALA A 117 -14.62 3.50 14.36
C ALA A 117 -13.29 3.40 15.13
N PRO A 118 -12.65 2.21 15.19
CA PRO A 118 -11.38 2.05 15.86
C PRO A 118 -10.33 2.99 15.23
N ALA A 119 -9.39 3.49 16.04
CA ALA A 119 -8.27 4.28 15.53
C ALA A 119 -7.50 3.45 14.50
N TRP A 120 -7.46 3.92 13.25
CA TRP A 120 -7.03 3.14 12.09
C TRP A 120 -6.09 3.95 11.19
N ASP A 121 -4.99 3.34 10.77
CA ASP A 121 -4.10 3.91 9.75
C ASP A 121 -4.54 3.40 8.38
N ALA A 122 -5.14 4.31 7.61
CA ALA A 122 -5.71 3.98 6.33
C ALA A 122 -4.65 3.60 5.27
N ALA A 123 -3.43 4.12 5.39
CA ALA A 123 -2.34 3.86 4.45
C ALA A 123 -1.57 2.58 4.82
N ALA A 124 -1.43 2.31 6.12
CA ALA A 124 -0.83 1.07 6.62
C ALA A 124 -1.81 -0.12 6.61
N CYS A 125 -3.13 0.14 6.49
CA CYS A 125 -4.18 -0.87 6.62
C CYS A 125 -4.09 -1.65 7.94
N ALA A 126 -3.83 -0.91 9.02
CA ALA A 126 -3.60 -1.47 10.35
C ALA A 126 -4.25 -0.61 11.43
N PRO A 127 -4.63 -1.19 12.58
CA PRO A 127 -5.02 -0.40 13.73
C PRO A 127 -3.88 0.53 14.17
N GLN A 128 -4.19 1.78 14.51
CA GLN A 128 -3.19 2.69 15.06
C GLN A 128 -2.80 2.20 16.45
N SER A 129 -1.52 1.84 16.63
CA SER A 129 -0.99 1.63 17.97
C SER A 129 -0.94 2.98 18.70
N ARG A 130 -1.54 3.05 19.89
CA ARG A 130 -1.70 4.28 20.70
C ARG A 130 -0.37 4.98 21.07
N ALA A 131 0.77 4.43 20.69
CA ALA A 131 2.12 4.91 21.01
C ALA A 131 2.57 6.13 20.19
N ALA A 132 2.05 6.34 18.98
CA ALA A 132 2.49 7.44 18.10
C ALA A 132 1.99 8.84 18.54
N ALA A 133 1.02 8.92 19.46
CA ALA A 133 0.38 10.18 19.85
C ALA A 133 1.11 11.00 20.94
N ARG A 134 2.30 10.58 21.41
CA ARG A 134 3.03 11.28 22.51
C ARG A 134 4.36 11.92 22.13
N GLY A 135 4.74 11.95 20.85
CA GLY A 135 6.10 12.32 20.43
C GLY A 135 6.29 13.66 19.71
N GLY A 136 5.42 14.65 19.91
CA GLY A 136 5.53 15.95 19.22
C GLY A 136 5.24 17.12 20.14
N ALA A 137 6.24 17.50 20.94
CA ALA A 137 6.36 18.81 21.58
C ALA A 137 7.82 19.26 21.48
#